data_AF-A0A2E7DDZ6-F1
#
_entry.id   AF-A0A2E7DDZ6-F1
#
_cell.length_a   1.000
_cell.length_b   1.000
_cell.length_c   1.000
_cell.angle_alpha   90.00
_cell.angle_beta   90.00
_cell.angle_gamma   90.00
#
_symmetry.space_group_name_H-M   'P 1'
#
loop_
_entity.id
_entity.type
_entity.pdbx_description
1 polymer ?
#
loop_
_entity_poly.entity_id
_entity_poly.type
_entity_poly.pdbx_seq_one_letter_code
_entity_poly.pdbx_strand_id
1 'polypeptide(L)'
;MTAVVKLLNRDVDRADTVIEGITRLLEGAGLRPEAIDWINHGTTIAANAVIERTGAKTALITNRNFRDILEIGRFARPAELIYRVHADKPAPLVPRRFRIGLDCRIDRLG
;
A
#
# COMPACT_ATOMS: atom_id res chain seq x y z
N MET A 1 -18.11 -17.90 19.68
CA MET A 1 -17.36 -17.20 20.74
C MET A 1 -16.34 -16.31 20.06
N THR A 2 -16.16 -15.07 20.51
CA THR A 2 -15.18 -14.13 19.95
C THR A 2 -14.15 -13.82 21.02
N ALA A 3 -12.87 -13.97 20.70
CA ALA A 3 -11.76 -13.61 21.56
C ALA A 3 -10.92 -12.52 20.90
N VAL A 4 -10.36 -11.60 21.71
CA VAL A 4 -9.59 -10.46 21.22
C VAL A 4 -8.32 -10.34 22.04
N VAL A 5 -7.19 -10.16 21.35
CA VAL A 5 -5.89 -9.84 21.96
C VAL A 5 -5.37 -8.55 21.36
N LYS A 6 -4.73 -7.72 22.17
CA LYS A 6 -4.09 -6.48 21.73
C LYS A 6 -2.64 -6.50 22.15
N LEU A 7 -1.75 -6.37 21.18
CA LEU A 7 -0.30 -6.30 21.38
C LEU A 7 0.22 -5.00 20.78
N LEU A 8 1.36 -4.53 21.27
CA LEU A 8 2.03 -3.36 20.72
C LEU A 8 2.80 -3.76 19.46
N ASN A 9 2.55 -3.08 18.35
CA ASN A 9 3.21 -3.34 17.08
C ASN A 9 4.55 -2.56 17.01
N ARG A 10 5.70 -3.24 16.96
CA ARG A 10 7.02 -2.60 16.78
C ARG A 10 7.59 -2.94 15.41
N ASP A 11 8.34 -2.01 14.82
CA ASP A 11 8.79 -2.15 13.43
C ASP A 11 9.73 -3.33 13.18
N VAL A 12 10.44 -3.79 14.22
CA VAL A 12 11.49 -4.81 14.13
C VAL A 12 10.93 -6.25 14.29
N ASP A 13 9.70 -6.41 14.79
CA ASP A 13 9.14 -7.71 15.22
C ASP A 13 7.68 -7.94 14.76
N ARG A 14 7.22 -7.22 13.72
CA ARG A 14 5.80 -7.21 13.31
C ARG A 14 5.23 -8.62 13.08
N ALA A 15 6.01 -9.52 12.46
CA ALA A 15 5.59 -10.90 12.23
C ALA A 15 5.46 -11.67 13.55
N ASP A 16 6.45 -11.54 14.43
CA ASP A 16 6.47 -12.20 15.73
C ASP A 16 5.31 -11.77 16.60
N THR A 17 4.96 -10.48 16.57
CA THR A 17 3.79 -9.93 17.30
C THR A 17 2.48 -10.57 16.82
N VAL A 18 2.32 -10.84 15.52
CA VAL A 18 1.12 -11.51 14.98
C VAL A 18 1.06 -12.95 15.45
N ILE A 19 2.19 -13.68 15.39
CA ILE A 19 2.29 -15.07 15.84
C ILE A 19 2.01 -15.18 17.33
N GLU A 20 2.55 -14.28 18.14
CA GLU A 20 2.27 -14.18 19.57
C GLU A 20 0.78 -13.97 19.84
N GLY A 21 0.13 -13.07 19.09
CA GLY A 21 -1.30 -12.83 19.21
C GLY A 21 -2.14 -14.07 18.92
N ILE A 22 -1.84 -14.78 17.82
CA ILE A 22 -2.53 -16.03 17.46
C ILE A 22 -2.32 -17.09 18.55
N THR A 23 -1.09 -17.25 19.03
CA THR A 23 -0.74 -18.23 20.07
C THR A 23 -1.53 -17.99 21.35
N ARG A 24 -1.56 -16.74 21.85
CA ARG A 24 -2.32 -16.37 23.06
C ARG A 24 -3.83 -16.62 22.91
N LEU A 25 -4.39 -16.40 21.72
CA LEU A 25 -5.81 -16.66 21.44
C LEU A 25 -6.13 -18.17 21.47
N LEU A 26 -5.27 -18.99 20.87
CA LEU A 26 -5.43 -20.44 20.87
C LEU A 26 -5.30 -21.03 22.27
N GLU A 27 -4.27 -20.61 23.03
CA GLU A 27 -4.05 -21.01 24.41
C GLU A 27 -5.25 -20.65 25.30
N GLY A 28 -5.76 -19.41 25.20
CA GLY A 28 -6.92 -18.96 25.94
C GLY A 28 -8.22 -19.71 25.59
N ALA A 29 -8.28 -20.32 24.41
CA ALA A 29 -9.41 -21.13 23.96
C ALA A 29 -9.20 -22.66 24.18
N GLY A 30 -8.01 -23.08 24.63
CA GLY A 30 -7.66 -24.51 24.72
C GLY A 30 -7.61 -25.21 23.36
N LEU A 31 -7.38 -24.46 22.27
CA LEU A 31 -7.33 -24.97 20.90
C LEU A 31 -5.89 -25.15 20.44
N ARG A 32 -5.69 -26.08 19.51
CA ARG A 32 -4.41 -26.25 18.83
C ARG A 32 -4.42 -25.51 17.48
N PRO A 33 -3.26 -25.18 16.90
CA PRO A 33 -3.19 -24.48 15.61
C PRO A 33 -3.94 -25.17 14.47
N GLU A 34 -4.08 -26.51 14.48
CA GLU A 34 -4.80 -27.25 13.44
C GLU A 34 -6.32 -26.98 13.44
N ALA A 35 -6.85 -26.32 14.47
CA ALA A 35 -8.24 -25.89 14.53
C ALA A 35 -8.50 -24.60 13.72
N ILE A 36 -7.47 -23.97 13.13
CA ILE A 36 -7.61 -22.77 12.31
C ILE A 36 -7.89 -23.18 10.86
N ASP A 37 -9.12 -22.94 10.40
CA ASP A 37 -9.49 -23.15 9.00
C ASP A 37 -9.01 -22.01 8.07
N TRP A 38 -8.95 -20.78 8.59
CA TRP A 38 -8.61 -19.60 7.80
C TRP A 38 -8.05 -18.45 8.64
N ILE A 39 -7.14 -17.69 8.03
CA ILE A 39 -6.55 -16.48 8.62
C ILE A 39 -6.75 -15.30 7.65
N ASN A 40 -7.32 -14.21 8.17
CA ASN A 40 -7.26 -12.91 7.50
C ASN A 40 -6.19 -12.06 8.14
N HIS A 41 -5.22 -11.59 7.35
CA HIS A 41 -4.23 -10.64 7.81
C HIS A 41 -4.41 -9.28 7.14
N GLY A 42 -4.99 -8.33 7.88
CA GLY A 42 -5.03 -6.92 7.50
C GLY A 42 -3.90 -6.16 8.19
N THR A 43 -3.13 -5.38 7.42
CA THR A 43 -2.05 -4.55 7.95
C THR A 43 -2.00 -3.18 7.28
N THR A 44 -1.54 -2.17 8.01
CA THR A 44 -1.39 -0.79 7.52
C THR A 44 -0.01 -0.51 6.92
N ILE A 45 0.91 -1.48 6.95
CA ILE A 45 2.30 -1.31 6.47
C ILE A 45 2.35 -0.73 5.05
N ALA A 46 1.55 -1.27 4.14
CA ALA A 46 1.53 -0.81 2.75
C ALA A 46 0.99 0.62 2.60
N ALA A 47 -0.09 0.95 3.31
CA ALA A 47 -0.68 2.28 3.27
C ALA A 47 0.27 3.33 3.86
N ASN A 48 0.87 3.04 5.01
CA ASN A 48 1.84 3.93 5.65
C ASN A 48 3.09 4.11 4.77
N ALA A 49 3.59 3.07 4.13
CA ALA A 49 4.74 3.18 3.22
C ALA A 49 4.49 4.13 2.05
N VAL A 50 3.25 4.22 1.55
CA VAL A 50 2.85 5.17 0.50
C VAL A 50 2.77 6.59 1.04
N ILE A 51 2.13 6.77 2.21
CA ILE A 51 1.95 8.09 2.86
C ILE A 51 3.30 8.68 3.25
N GLU A 52 4.15 7.89 3.90
CA GLU A 52 5.47 8.28 4.41
C GLU A 52 6.57 8.25 3.35
N ARG A 53 6.27 7.71 2.15
CA ARG A 53 7.23 7.55 1.04
C ARG A 53 8.48 6.74 1.41
N THR A 54 8.32 5.74 2.26
CA THR A 54 9.40 4.84 2.71
C THR A 54 9.53 3.59 1.83
N GLY A 55 8.76 3.51 0.74
CA GLY A 55 8.86 2.43 -0.24
C GLY A 55 10.19 2.38 -1.01
N ALA A 56 10.41 1.27 -1.71
CA ALA A 56 11.61 1.07 -2.50
C ALA A 56 11.73 2.05 -3.69
N LYS A 57 12.97 2.39 -4.04
CA LYS A 57 13.27 3.18 -5.24
C LYS A 57 12.78 2.44 -6.48
N THR A 58 11.84 3.04 -7.20
CA THR A 58 11.10 2.40 -8.30
C THR A 58 11.18 3.22 -9.59
N ALA A 59 11.05 2.55 -10.74
CA ALA A 59 10.92 3.16 -12.06
C ALA A 59 9.53 2.90 -12.66
N LEU A 60 9.03 3.84 -13.47
CA LEU A 60 7.79 3.67 -14.24
C LEU A 60 8.13 3.37 -15.69
N ILE A 61 7.67 2.22 -16.20
CA ILE A 61 7.70 1.89 -17.63
C ILE A 61 6.32 2.19 -18.20
N THR A 62 6.27 2.93 -19.29
CA THR A 62 5.02 3.34 -19.96
C THR A 62 5.23 3.46 -21.47
N ASN A 63 4.21 3.82 -22.24
CA ASN A 63 4.33 4.06 -23.67
C ASN A 63 5.18 5.32 -23.95
N ARG A 64 5.85 5.34 -25.10
CA ARG A 64 6.54 6.53 -25.61
C ARG A 64 5.56 7.71 -25.61
N ASN A 65 6.02 8.86 -25.12
CA ASN A 65 5.22 10.10 -24.94
C ASN A 65 4.21 10.09 -23.78
N PHE A 66 4.13 9.03 -22.95
CA PHE A 66 3.22 8.98 -21.78
C PHE A 66 3.93 9.09 -20.42
N ARG A 67 5.21 9.48 -20.40
CA ARG A 67 6.02 9.59 -19.17
C ARG A 67 5.46 10.58 -18.14
N ASP A 68 4.66 11.55 -18.57
CA ASP A 68 4.10 12.63 -17.75
C ASP A 68 2.77 12.26 -17.04
N ILE A 69 2.31 11.01 -17.17
CA ILE A 69 1.00 10.59 -16.66
C ILE A 69 0.84 10.80 -15.15
N LEU A 70 1.91 10.69 -14.35
CA LEU A 70 1.84 10.91 -12.91
C LEU A 70 1.80 12.40 -12.53
N GLU A 71 2.39 13.32 -13.32
CA GLU A 71 2.26 14.77 -13.09
C GLU A 71 0.87 15.28 -13.49
N ILE A 72 0.34 14.75 -14.59
CA ILE A 72 -0.99 15.11 -15.07
C ILE A 72 -2.03 14.62 -14.04
N GLY A 73 -1.93 13.35 -13.65
CA GLY A 73 -2.90 12.69 -12.77
C GLY A 73 -4.25 12.50 -13.46
N ARG A 74 -5.29 12.18 -12.69
CA ARG A 74 -6.67 12.00 -13.20
C ARG A 74 -7.64 13.05 -12.66
N PHE A 75 -7.17 14.28 -12.46
CA PHE A 75 -7.96 15.35 -11.84
C PHE A 75 -8.53 15.03 -10.44
N ALA A 76 -8.03 13.98 -9.77
CA ALA A 76 -8.40 13.66 -8.41
C ALA A 76 -7.78 14.71 -7.45
N ARG A 77 -8.53 15.79 -7.18
CA ARG A 77 -8.20 16.75 -6.12
C ARG A 77 -8.91 16.32 -4.83
N PRO A 78 -8.23 16.34 -3.68
CA PRO A 78 -8.88 16.22 -2.37
C PRO A 78 -10.02 17.22 -2.22
N ALA A 79 -11.07 16.84 -1.47
CA ALA A 79 -12.27 17.65 -1.27
C ALA A 79 -11.96 19.01 -0.61
N GLU A 80 -10.86 19.10 0.13
CA GLU A 80 -10.41 20.32 0.80
C GLU A 80 -9.70 21.28 -0.17
N LEU A 81 -9.31 20.79 -1.36
CA LEU A 81 -8.54 21.53 -2.36
C LEU A 81 -9.36 21.88 -3.61
N ILE A 82 -10.65 21.50 -3.72
CA ILE A 82 -11.42 21.71 -4.96
C ILE A 82 -11.57 23.19 -5.30
N TYR A 83 -11.75 24.05 -4.27
CA TYR A 83 -11.90 25.50 -4.45
C TYR A 83 -10.58 26.26 -4.34
N ARG A 84 -9.45 25.56 -4.15
CA ARG A 84 -8.12 26.16 -4.05
C ARG A 84 -7.41 26.09 -5.39
N VAL A 85 -7.65 27.10 -6.24
CA VAL A 85 -7.10 27.20 -7.61
C VAL A 85 -5.57 27.07 -7.63
N HIS A 86 -4.89 27.69 -6.67
CA HIS A 86 -3.43 27.69 -6.55
C HIS A 86 -2.87 26.59 -5.64
N ALA A 87 -3.64 25.53 -5.35
CA ALA A 87 -3.13 24.41 -4.56
C ALA A 87 -2.09 23.59 -5.35
N ASP A 88 -0.96 23.35 -4.71
CA ASP A 88 0.09 22.48 -5.25
C ASP A 88 -0.37 21.02 -5.29
N LYS A 89 0.05 20.31 -6.34
CA LYS A 89 -0.14 18.86 -6.43
C LYS A 89 0.92 18.16 -5.56
N PRO A 90 0.57 17.03 -4.91
CA PRO A 90 1.57 16.21 -4.26
C PRO A 90 2.61 15.72 -5.28
N ALA A 91 3.88 15.64 -4.87
CA ALA A 91 4.93 15.14 -5.73
C ALA A 91 4.60 13.70 -6.22
N PRO A 92 4.84 13.35 -7.49
CA PRO A 92 4.63 11.99 -7.96
C PRO A 92 5.43 10.95 -7.16
N LEU A 93 4.95 9.70 -7.10
CA LEU A 93 5.66 8.59 -6.44
C LEU A 93 7.00 8.27 -7.12
N VAL A 94 7.03 8.35 -8.46
CA VAL A 94 8.25 8.11 -9.26
C VAL A 94 8.70 9.43 -9.89
N PRO A 95 9.91 9.94 -9.58
CA PRO A 95 10.45 11.13 -10.24
C PRO A 95 10.58 10.95 -11.77
N ARG A 96 10.39 12.03 -12.54
CA ARG A 96 10.41 11.99 -14.02
C ARG A 96 11.65 11.31 -14.62
N ARG A 97 12.83 11.48 -14.01
CA ARG A 97 14.11 10.85 -14.43
C ARG A 97 14.12 9.32 -14.37
N PHE A 98 13.21 8.71 -13.60
CA PHE A 98 13.06 7.25 -13.50
C PHE A 98 11.85 6.74 -14.29
N ARG A 99 11.42 7.49 -15.30
CA ARG A 99 10.30 7.10 -16.16
C ARG A 99 10.77 6.87 -17.58
N ILE A 100 10.43 5.71 -18.11
CA ILE A 100 10.94 5.21 -19.38
C ILE A 100 9.73 4.96 -20.28
N GLY A 101 9.75 5.59 -21.46
CA GLY A 101 8.74 5.39 -22.48
C GLY A 101 9.25 4.35 -23.50
N LEU A 102 8.51 3.26 -23.69
CA LEU A 102 8.80 2.23 -24.68
C LEU A 102 7.97 2.45 -25.95
N ASP A 103 8.55 2.08 -27.09
CA ASP A 103 7.89 2.16 -28.38
C ASP A 103 6.92 1.01 -28.57
N CYS A 104 5.80 1.10 -27.86
CA CYS A 104 4.74 0.12 -27.95
C CYS A 104 3.39 0.82 -27.93
N ARG A 105 2.42 0.20 -28.60
CA ARG A 105 1.02 0.59 -28.53
C ARG A 105 0.18 -0.66 -28.75
N ILE A 106 -0.88 -0.77 -27.95
CA ILE A 106 -1.96 -1.73 -28.14
C ILE A 106 -3.23 -0.88 -28.22
N ASP A 107 -4.13 -1.20 -29.14
CA ASP A 107 -5.39 -0.49 -29.25
C ASP A 107 -6.42 -1.04 -28.23
N ARG A 108 -7.71 -0.68 -28.38
CA ARG A 108 -8.76 -1.15 -27.47
C ARG A 108 -9.07 -2.65 -27.64
N LEU A 109 -8.82 -3.21 -28.81
CA LEU A 109 -9.21 -4.56 -29.22
C LEU A 109 -8.11 -5.59 -28.96
N GLY A 110 -6.87 -5.17 -28.77
CA GLY A 110 -5.71 -6.05 -28.51
C GLY A 110 -4.78 -6.09 -29.69
#